data_AF-A0A2W5QY01-F1
#
_entry.id   AF-A0A2W5QY01-F1
#
_cell.length_a   1.000
_cell.length_b   1.000
_cell.length_c   1.000
_cell.angle_alpha   90.00
_cell.angle_beta   90.00
_cell.angle_gamma   90.00
#
_symmetry.space_group_name_H-M   'P 1'
#
loop_
_entity.id
_entity.type
_entity.pdbx_description
1 polymer ?
#
loop_
_entity_poly.entity_id
_entity_poly.type
_entity_poly.pdbx_seq_one_letter_code
_entity_poly.pdbx_strand_id
1 'polypeptide(L)'
;MGRLPGLALQSAQVAGHRGAGAGHHPPCLSPDAQAATSAHVDPALQRLLAESVHIVLYAILFAMPVIGWIGTNAYGEPMNVFWSVTLPAVTGKNEAVSDVLWTLHNVLGLTLGGLIVVHAGAALAHRFVLKDGVLGRMWPP
;
A
#
# COMPACT_ATOMS: atom_id res chain seq x y z
N MET A 1 46.27 -21.95 32.25
CA MET A 1 47.39 -21.30 31.54
C MET A 1 47.98 -22.31 30.56
N GLY A 2 47.62 -22.23 29.28
CA GLY A 2 48.13 -23.08 28.20
C GLY A 2 47.94 -22.33 26.89
N ARG A 3 49.06 -21.91 26.29
CA ARG A 3 49.19 -20.92 25.22
C ARG A 3 49.17 -21.63 23.86
N LEU A 4 48.44 -21.08 22.89
CA LEU A 4 48.47 -21.45 21.46
C LEU A 4 49.86 -21.26 20.86
N PRO A 5 50.27 -22.06 19.85
CA PRO A 5 50.70 -21.43 18.59
C PRO A 5 50.49 -22.28 17.31
N GLY A 6 50.39 -21.61 16.16
CA GLY A 6 50.49 -22.20 14.80
C GLY A 6 49.64 -21.43 13.77
N LEU A 7 50.07 -20.28 13.23
CA LEU A 7 50.83 -20.14 11.96
C LEU A 7 50.24 -21.00 10.82
N ALA A 8 49.48 -20.41 9.89
CA ALA A 8 49.92 -19.76 8.65
C ALA A 8 50.02 -20.73 7.46
N LEU A 9 49.51 -20.26 6.30
CA LEU A 9 49.70 -20.73 4.90
C LEU A 9 48.65 -21.69 4.29
N GLN A 10 48.54 -21.57 2.96
CA GLN A 10 47.64 -22.19 1.96
C GLN A 10 46.24 -21.57 1.85
N SER A 11 45.74 -21.11 0.70
CA SER A 11 46.22 -21.28 -0.68
C SER A 11 45.45 -20.32 -1.59
N ALA A 12 46.19 -19.60 -2.41
CA ALA A 12 45.72 -19.02 -3.66
C ALA A 12 45.22 -20.12 -4.62
N GLN A 13 44.53 -19.68 -5.67
CA GLN A 13 44.16 -20.39 -6.90
C GLN A 13 42.88 -21.24 -6.88
N VAL A 14 41.80 -20.61 -7.33
CA VAL A 14 40.92 -21.24 -8.33
C VAL A 14 41.00 -20.39 -9.58
N ALA A 15 42.00 -20.70 -10.41
CA ALA A 15 42.00 -20.38 -11.83
C ALA A 15 41.22 -21.51 -12.52
N GLY A 16 39.98 -21.20 -12.93
CA GLY A 16 39.07 -22.14 -13.58
C GLY A 16 38.53 -21.57 -14.88
N HIS A 17 39.27 -21.83 -15.95
CA HIS A 17 38.82 -22.07 -17.32
C HIS A 17 37.91 -21.05 -18.04
N ARG A 18 38.53 -20.41 -19.04
CA ARG A 18 37.87 -19.92 -20.26
C ARG A 18 37.12 -21.06 -20.94
N GLY A 19 35.80 -20.90 -21.09
CA GLY A 19 34.99 -21.62 -22.05
C GLY A 19 34.37 -20.61 -23.02
N ALA A 20 34.80 -20.66 -24.27
CA ALA A 20 34.17 -19.95 -25.37
C ALA A 20 32.76 -20.52 -25.61
N GLY A 21 31.74 -19.78 -25.21
CA GLY A 21 30.36 -19.99 -25.61
C GLY A 21 29.92 -18.79 -26.44
N ALA A 22 29.81 -18.98 -27.76
CA ALA A 22 29.09 -18.07 -28.63
C ALA A 22 27.60 -18.12 -28.27
N GLY A 23 27.21 -17.38 -27.23
CA GLY A 23 25.82 -17.10 -26.88
C GLY A 23 25.44 -15.79 -27.53
N HIS A 24 24.34 -15.80 -28.29
CA HIS A 24 23.68 -14.59 -28.79
C HIS A 24 23.66 -13.50 -27.72
N HIS A 25 24.44 -12.43 -27.90
CA HIS A 25 24.13 -11.18 -27.24
C HIS A 25 22.82 -10.69 -27.86
N PRO A 26 21.73 -10.54 -27.08
CA PRO A 26 20.56 -9.86 -27.61
C PRO A 26 21.00 -8.48 -28.09
N PRO A 27 20.54 -8.02 -29.26
CA PRO A 27 20.88 -6.68 -29.75
C PRO A 27 20.50 -5.69 -28.65
N CYS A 28 21.48 -4.89 -28.21
CA CYS A 28 21.24 -3.77 -27.32
C CYS A 28 20.28 -2.83 -28.04
N LEU A 29 18.97 -2.98 -27.78
CA LEU A 29 17.97 -2.05 -28.26
C LEU A 29 18.40 -0.67 -27.80
N SER A 30 18.57 0.26 -28.73
CA SER A 30 18.93 1.63 -28.39
C SER A 30 17.95 2.16 -27.34
N PRO A 31 18.40 3.01 -26.41
CA PRO A 31 17.52 3.60 -25.39
C PRO A 31 16.23 4.19 -26.00
N ASP A 32 16.34 4.72 -27.22
CA ASP A 32 15.24 5.28 -28.00
C ASP A 32 14.23 4.22 -28.50
N ALA A 33 14.68 3.00 -28.80
CA ALA A 33 13.80 1.88 -29.17
C ALA A 33 13.08 1.27 -27.96
N GLN A 34 13.72 1.27 -26.78
CA GLN A 34 13.07 0.87 -25.51
C GLN A 34 12.04 1.91 -25.07
N ALA A 35 12.34 3.20 -25.22
CA ALA A 35 11.43 4.31 -24.94
C ALA A 35 10.19 4.32 -25.87
N ALA A 36 10.34 3.88 -27.13
CA ALA A 36 9.26 3.79 -28.08
C ALA A 36 8.25 2.66 -27.79
N THR A 37 8.61 1.67 -26.94
CA THR A 37 7.76 0.51 -26.64
C THR A 37 6.87 0.73 -25.40
N SER A 38 7.14 1.77 -24.61
CA SER A 38 6.35 2.15 -23.44
C SER A 38 5.37 3.28 -23.76
N ALA A 39 4.36 3.01 -24.59
CA ALA A 39 3.11 3.79 -24.56
C ALA A 39 2.31 3.46 -23.29
N HIS A 40 3.01 3.48 -22.15
CA HIS A 40 2.58 3.02 -20.84
C HIS A 40 2.51 4.25 -19.94
N VAL A 41 1.45 4.38 -19.14
CA VAL A 41 1.25 5.49 -18.20
C VAL A 41 2.56 5.82 -17.50
N ASP A 42 2.96 7.10 -17.51
CA ASP A 42 4.22 7.57 -16.89
C ASP A 42 4.40 6.95 -15.49
N PRO A 43 5.51 6.25 -15.21
CA PRO A 43 5.78 5.66 -13.90
C PRO A 43 5.65 6.65 -12.74
N ALA A 44 6.00 7.92 -12.95
CA ALA A 44 5.83 8.97 -11.94
C ALA A 44 4.34 9.23 -11.65
N LEU A 45 3.51 9.28 -12.71
CA LEU A 45 2.06 9.44 -12.58
C LEU A 45 1.42 8.22 -11.91
N GLN A 46 1.83 6.99 -12.27
CA GLN A 46 1.32 5.78 -11.62
C GLN A 46 1.62 5.79 -10.11
N ARG A 47 2.83 6.20 -9.73
CA ARG A 47 3.23 6.31 -8.32
C ARG A 47 2.42 7.37 -7.58
N LEU A 48 2.26 8.55 -8.16
CA LEU A 48 1.47 9.63 -7.58
C LEU A 48 0.00 9.22 -7.37
N LEU A 49 -0.60 8.56 -8.37
CA LEU A 49 -1.95 8.04 -8.28
C LEU A 49 -2.06 6.97 -7.19
N ALA A 50 -1.12 6.03 -7.13
CA ALA A 50 -1.09 5.02 -6.08
C ALA A 50 -0.98 5.65 -4.68
N GLU A 51 -0.05 6.58 -4.48
CA GLU A 51 0.13 7.26 -3.18
C GLU A 51 -1.12 8.06 -2.80
N SER A 52 -1.72 8.81 -3.73
CA SER A 52 -2.94 9.59 -3.46
C SER A 52 -4.13 8.71 -3.05
N VAL A 53 -4.34 7.56 -3.73
CA VAL A 53 -5.43 6.63 -3.36
C VAL A 53 -5.24 6.09 -1.96
N HIS A 54 -4.01 5.71 -1.56
CA HIS A 54 -3.75 5.25 -0.19
C HIS A 54 -3.98 6.35 0.85
N ILE A 55 -3.52 7.57 0.58
CA ILE A 55 -3.73 8.71 1.49
C ILE A 55 -5.22 8.97 1.68
N VAL A 56 -6.00 9.00 0.60
CA VAL A 56 -7.45 9.22 0.65
C VAL A 56 -8.14 8.07 1.40
N LEU A 57 -7.79 6.82 1.11
CA LEU A 57 -8.33 5.66 1.83
C LEU A 57 -8.08 5.78 3.34
N TYR A 58 -6.86 6.09 3.77
CA TYR A 58 -6.53 6.24 5.18
C TYR A 58 -7.23 7.43 5.83
N ALA A 59 -7.32 8.56 5.13
CA ALA A 59 -8.04 9.73 5.62
C ALA A 59 -9.52 9.40 5.87
N ILE A 60 -10.18 8.75 4.92
CA ILE A 60 -11.60 8.37 5.06
C ILE A 60 -11.78 7.28 6.13
N LEU A 61 -10.90 6.28 6.17
CA LEU A 61 -10.94 5.19 7.16
C LEU A 61 -10.83 5.73 8.59
N PHE A 62 -10.03 6.77 8.81
CA PHE A 62 -9.92 7.44 10.09
C PHE A 62 -11.08 8.42 10.37
N ALA A 63 -11.52 9.17 9.37
CA ALA A 63 -12.62 10.14 9.53
C ALA A 63 -13.96 9.47 9.85
N MET A 64 -14.27 8.33 9.22
CA MET A 64 -15.51 7.57 9.41
C MET A 64 -15.83 7.25 10.88
N PRO A 65 -14.94 6.59 11.66
CA PRO A 65 -15.20 6.28 13.07
C PRO A 65 -15.25 7.54 13.94
N VAL A 66 -14.44 8.57 13.66
CA VAL A 66 -14.46 9.83 14.41
C VAL A 66 -15.82 10.54 14.23
N ILE A 67 -16.29 10.64 12.98
CA ILE A 67 -17.59 11.24 12.67
C ILE A 67 -18.73 10.43 13.28
N GLY A 68 -18.68 9.09 13.20
CA GLY A 68 -19.68 8.23 13.80
C GLY A 68 -19.75 8.36 15.32
N TRP A 69 -18.60 8.48 15.98
CA TRP A 69 -18.52 8.70 17.43
C TRP A 69 -19.13 10.04 17.85
N ILE A 70 -18.72 11.14 17.20
CA ILE A 70 -19.27 12.47 17.50
C ILE A 70 -20.77 12.52 17.17
N GLY A 71 -21.20 11.92 16.06
CA GLY A 71 -22.61 11.86 15.65
C GLY A 71 -23.49 11.09 16.64
N THR A 72 -22.98 9.98 17.19
CA THR A 72 -23.67 9.19 18.23
C THR A 72 -23.79 9.97 19.54
N ASN A 73 -22.72 10.66 19.98
CA ASN A 73 -22.79 11.52 21.15
C ASN A 73 -23.75 12.72 20.96
N ALA A 74 -23.77 13.31 19.77
CA ALA A 74 -24.70 14.39 19.41
C ALA A 74 -26.16 13.90 19.39
N TYR A 75 -26.40 12.62 19.13
CA TYR A 75 -27.73 12.02 19.27
C TYR A 75 -28.17 11.89 20.75
N GLY A 76 -27.22 11.97 21.69
CA GLY A 76 -27.44 11.84 23.12
C GLY A 76 -27.15 10.44 23.66
N GLU A 77 -26.53 9.57 22.85
CA GLU A 77 -26.24 8.19 23.23
C GLU A 77 -24.74 7.99 23.53
N PRO A 78 -24.41 7.22 24.59
CA PRO A 78 -23.03 6.84 24.87
C PRO A 78 -22.53 5.82 23.85
N MET A 79 -21.26 5.95 23.45
CA MET A 79 -20.63 4.99 22.55
C MET A 79 -19.73 4.03 23.32
N ASN A 80 -20.10 2.75 23.32
CA ASN A 80 -19.34 1.69 23.97
C ASN A 80 -18.44 0.98 22.96
N VAL A 81 -17.16 0.88 23.29
CA VAL A 81 -16.16 0.14 22.52
C VAL A 81 -16.04 -1.26 23.12
N PHE A 82 -16.24 -2.27 22.26
CA PHE A 82 -16.19 -3.69 22.62
C PHE A 82 -17.00 -4.07 23.88
N TRP A 83 -18.19 -3.48 24.07
CA TRP A 83 -19.08 -3.72 25.22
C TRP A 83 -18.47 -3.45 26.61
N SER A 84 -17.27 -2.86 26.68
CA SER A 84 -16.48 -2.79 27.92
C SER A 84 -16.14 -1.34 28.30
N VAL A 85 -15.79 -0.49 27.34
CA VAL A 85 -15.34 0.88 27.62
C VAL A 85 -16.28 1.88 26.97
N THR A 86 -16.95 2.70 27.78
CA THR A 86 -17.69 3.87 27.29
C THR A 86 -16.72 4.99 26.97
N LEU A 87 -16.73 5.45 25.72
CA LEU A 87 -15.95 6.60 25.31
C LEU A 87 -16.53 7.88 25.96
N PRO A 88 -15.68 8.82 26.37
CA PRO A 88 -16.14 10.09 26.91
C PRO A 88 -16.97 10.84 25.87
N ALA A 89 -18.03 11.51 26.30
CA ALA A 89 -18.84 12.33 25.40
C ALA A 89 -18.01 13.52 24.90
N VAL A 90 -17.83 13.63 23.59
CA VAL A 90 -17.09 14.76 22.97
C VAL A 90 -17.99 15.98 22.80
N THR A 91 -19.30 15.75 22.67
CA THR A 91 -20.33 16.80 22.51
C THR A 91 -21.57 16.43 23.31
N GLY A 92 -22.38 17.43 23.67
CA GLY A 92 -23.71 17.24 24.23
C GLY A 92 -24.77 16.91 23.15
N LYS A 93 -25.98 16.58 23.60
CA LYS A 93 -27.12 16.27 22.72
C LYS A 93 -27.45 17.48 21.83
N ASN A 94 -27.37 17.28 20.52
CA ASN A 94 -27.75 18.22 19.47
C ASN A 94 -28.13 17.43 18.20
N GLU A 95 -29.44 17.26 17.98
CA GLU A 95 -29.98 16.44 16.88
C GLU A 95 -29.61 17.01 15.51
N ALA A 96 -29.64 18.34 15.33
CA ALA A 96 -29.28 18.97 14.06
C ALA A 96 -27.80 18.70 13.67
N VAL A 97 -26.89 18.69 14.65
CA VAL A 97 -25.49 18.31 14.41
C VAL A 97 -25.37 16.82 14.10
N SER A 98 -26.12 15.98 14.81
CA SER A 98 -26.15 14.53 14.57
C SER A 98 -26.59 14.21 13.13
N ASP A 99 -27.66 14.84 12.64
CA ASP A 99 -28.18 14.62 11.28
C ASP A 99 -27.16 14.97 10.19
N VAL A 100 -26.44 16.08 10.37
CA VAL A 100 -25.36 16.48 9.46
C VAL A 100 -24.22 15.48 9.49
N LEU A 101 -23.79 15.03 10.68
CA LEU A 101 -22.71 14.07 10.82
C LEU A 101 -23.08 12.69 10.25
N TRP A 102 -24.32 12.24 10.41
CA TRP A 102 -24.81 11.00 9.80
C TRP A 102 -24.93 11.10 8.28
N THR A 103 -25.36 12.25 7.76
CA THR A 103 -25.34 12.51 6.32
C THR A 103 -23.90 12.43 5.78
N LEU A 104 -22.96 13.09 6.45
CA LEU A 104 -21.54 13.05 6.08
C LEU A 104 -20.96 11.62 6.18
N HIS A 105 -21.31 10.88 7.24
CA HIS A 105 -20.89 9.49 7.42
C HIS A 105 -21.41 8.59 6.29
N ASN A 106 -22.66 8.76 5.87
CA ASN A 106 -23.23 8.01 4.74
C ASN A 106 -22.52 8.33 3.42
N VAL A 107 -22.27 9.61 3.13
CA VAL A 107 -21.54 10.03 1.91
C VAL A 107 -20.12 9.50 1.91
N LEU A 108 -19.41 9.58 3.04
CA LEU A 108 -18.06 9.03 3.19
C LEU A 108 -18.06 7.50 3.07
N GLY A 109 -19.08 6.81 3.60
CA GLY A 109 -19.24 5.36 3.47
C GLY A 109 -19.41 4.93 2.01
N LEU A 110 -20.27 5.61 1.25
CA LEU A 110 -20.43 5.35 -0.19
C LEU A 110 -19.13 5.65 -0.96
N THR A 111 -18.46 6.75 -0.63
CA THR A 111 -17.18 7.14 -1.24
C THR A 111 -16.10 6.09 -0.95
N LEU A 112 -15.96 5.64 0.30
CA LEU A 112 -15.03 4.60 0.70
C LEU A 112 -15.30 3.29 -0.03
N GLY A 113 -16.57 2.88 -0.12
CA GLY A 113 -16.98 1.69 -0.85
C GLY A 113 -16.55 1.75 -2.33
N GLY A 114 -16.82 2.87 -3.00
CA GLY A 114 -16.37 3.11 -4.37
C GLY A 114 -14.84 3.06 -4.51
N LEU A 115 -14.12 3.68 -3.57
CA LEU A 115 -12.66 3.73 -3.58
C LEU A 115 -12.03 2.35 -3.36
N ILE A 116 -12.62 1.52 -2.49
CA ILE A 116 -12.22 0.13 -2.27
C ILE A 116 -12.40 -0.69 -3.56
N VAL A 117 -13.55 -0.54 -4.24
CA VAL A 117 -13.80 -1.24 -5.53
C VAL A 117 -12.77 -0.85 -6.57
N VAL A 118 -12.47 0.45 -6.72
CA VAL A 118 -11.45 0.94 -7.65
C VAL A 118 -10.06 0.42 -7.26
N HIS A 119 -9.69 0.48 -5.98
CA HIS A 119 -8.41 0.04 -5.47
C HIS A 119 -8.19 -1.47 -5.69
N ALA A 120 -9.17 -2.29 -5.32
CA ALA A 120 -9.13 -3.74 -5.53
C ALA A 120 -9.12 -4.07 -7.04
N GLY A 121 -9.93 -3.37 -7.84
CA GLY A 121 -9.95 -3.51 -9.29
C GLY A 121 -8.59 -3.20 -9.92
N ALA A 122 -7.92 -2.14 -9.48
CA ALA A 122 -6.56 -1.81 -9.93
C ALA A 122 -5.57 -2.92 -9.55
N ALA A 123 -5.59 -3.41 -8.30
CA ALA A 123 -4.71 -4.50 -7.88
C ALA A 123 -4.90 -5.78 -8.71
N LEU A 124 -6.14 -6.11 -9.07
CA LEU A 124 -6.45 -7.24 -9.96
C LEU A 124 -5.99 -6.98 -11.40
N ALA A 125 -6.18 -5.76 -11.93
CA ALA A 125 -5.69 -5.37 -13.25
C ALA A 125 -4.15 -5.49 -13.32
N HIS A 126 -3.45 -5.05 -12.28
CA HIS A 126 -2.00 -5.22 -12.15
C HIS A 126 -1.59 -6.70 -12.15
N ARG A 127 -2.38 -7.58 -11.53
CA ARG A 127 -2.09 -9.03 -11.51
C ARG A 127 -2.35 -9.72 -12.84
N PHE A 128 -3.50 -9.47 -13.48
CA PHE A 128 -3.94 -10.26 -14.63
C PHE A 128 -3.57 -9.65 -15.98
N VAL A 129 -3.57 -8.32 -16.08
CA VAL A 129 -3.32 -7.59 -17.33
C VAL A 129 -1.87 -7.13 -17.39
N LEU A 130 -1.42 -6.30 -16.43
CA LEU A 130 -0.06 -5.74 -16.46
C LEU A 130 1.01 -6.75 -16.02
N LYS A 131 0.65 -7.73 -15.19
CA LYS A 131 1.51 -8.81 -14.69
C LYS A 131 2.83 -8.30 -14.09
N ASP A 132 2.80 -7.13 -13.47
CA ASP A 132 3.96 -6.42 -12.92
C ASP A 132 4.31 -6.79 -11.47
N GLY A 133 3.59 -7.76 -10.90
CA GLY A 133 3.84 -8.25 -9.56
C GLY A 133 3.45 -7.30 -8.43
N VAL A 134 2.71 -6.20 -8.70
CA VAL A 134 2.26 -5.25 -7.66
C VAL A 134 1.50 -5.96 -6.52
N LEU A 135 0.62 -6.91 -6.84
CA LEU A 135 -0.15 -7.66 -5.85
C LEU A 135 0.75 -8.44 -4.86
N GLY A 136 1.94 -8.85 -5.30
CA GLY A 136 2.92 -9.52 -4.44
C GLY A 136 3.48 -8.62 -3.33
N ARG A 137 3.32 -7.29 -3.44
CA ARG A 137 3.70 -6.34 -2.38
C ARG A 137 2.66 -6.23 -1.26
N MET A 138 1.44 -6.72 -1.46
CA MET A 138 0.37 -6.71 -0.47
C MET A 138 0.14 -8.08 0.17
N TRP A 139 0.67 -9.15 -0.43
CA TRP A 139 0.51 -10.51 0.06
C TRP A 139 1.50 -10.78 1.21
N PRO A 140 1.08 -11.46 2.29
CA PRO A 140 2.00 -11.89 3.35
C PRO A 140 3.12 -12.79 2.78
N PRO A 141 4.36 -12.67 3.28
CA PRO A 141 5.46 -13.52 2.82
C PRO A 141 5.24 -15.02 3.09
#